data_AF-A0A7M2YUD4-F1
#
_entry.id   AF-A0A7M2YUD4-F1
#
_cell.length_a   1.000
_cell.length_b   1.000
_cell.length_c   1.000
_cell.angle_alpha   90.00
_cell.angle_beta   90.00
_cell.angle_gamma   90.00
#
_symmetry.space_group_name_H-M   'P 1'
#
loop_
_entity.id
_entity.type
_entity.pdbx_description
1 polymer ?
#
loop_
_entity_poly.entity_id
_entity_poly.type
_entity_poly.pdbx_seq_one_letter_code
_entity_poly.pdbx_strand_id
1 'polypeptide(L)'
;MSTTTLLAVTASSWGIAMALAPVLQIRTMVARRSSHGISIGYLTVLLIGFALWFAYGVALGNAAIIVPNTIAFVVGATTIAVAVRLRRVA
;
A
#
# COMPACT_ATOMS: atom_id res chain seq x y z
N MET A 1 15.07 13.47 22.20
CA MET A 1 14.34 12.44 21.44
C MET A 1 15.11 11.13 21.55
N SER A 2 14.45 10.00 21.80
CA SER A 2 15.13 8.69 21.77
C SER A 2 15.36 8.23 20.33
N THR A 3 16.34 7.35 20.11
CA THR A 3 16.60 6.73 18.80
C THR A 3 15.35 6.03 18.26
N THR A 4 14.60 5.33 19.14
CA THR A 4 13.35 4.66 18.77
C THR A 4 12.28 5.64 18.30
N THR A 5 12.11 6.78 18.97
CA THR A 5 11.15 7.82 18.55
C THR A 5 11.55 8.42 17.19
N LEU A 6 12.84 8.70 16.98
CA LEU A 6 13.32 9.21 15.70
C LEU A 6 13.04 8.22 14.57
N LEU A 7 13.39 6.94 14.76
CA LEU A 7 13.13 5.88 13.79
C LEU A 7 11.63 5.69 13.54
N ALA A 8 10.79 5.74 14.57
CA ALA A 8 9.35 5.62 14.41
C ALA A 8 8.78 6.74 13.52
N VAL A 9 9.19 7.99 13.76
CA VAL A 9 8.74 9.13 12.95
C VAL A 9 9.22 9.03 11.52
N THR A 10 10.51 8.78 11.30
CA THR A 10 11.09 8.73 9.94
C THR A 10 10.57 7.54 9.15
N ALA A 11 10.55 6.34 9.76
CA ALA A 11 10.06 5.13 9.11
C ALA A 11 8.56 5.21 8.81
N SER A 12 7.74 5.75 9.73
CA SER A 12 6.31 5.90 9.48
C SER A 12 6.04 6.93 8.38
N SER A 13 6.74 8.07 8.39
CA SER A 13 6.61 9.11 7.35
C SER A 13 6.97 8.55 5.97
N TRP A 14 8.09 7.84 5.87
CA TRP A 14 8.48 7.19 4.62
C TRP A 14 7.55 6.04 4.24
N GLY A 15 7.04 5.30 5.23
CA GLY A 15 6.01 4.27 5.08
C GLY A 15 4.75 4.82 4.40
N ILE A 16 4.31 6.02 4.78
CA ILE A 16 3.18 6.70 4.15
C ILE A 16 3.52 7.06 2.70
N ALA A 17 4.72 7.61 2.44
CA ALA A 17 5.14 7.92 1.07
C ALA A 17 5.17 6.66 0.17
N MET A 18 5.72 5.55 0.68
CA MET A 18 5.71 4.25 0.00
C MET A 18 4.29 3.72 -0.22
N ALA A 19 3.41 3.85 0.78
CA ALA A 19 2.01 3.44 0.70
C ALA A 19 1.22 4.19 -0.37
N LEU A 20 1.58 5.46 -0.64
CA LEU A 20 0.95 6.29 -1.67
C LEU A 20 1.53 6.07 -3.07
N ALA A 21 2.73 5.48 -3.20
CA ALA A 21 3.39 5.26 -4.49
C ALA A 21 2.52 4.53 -5.55
N PRO A 22 1.67 3.52 -5.21
CA PRO A 22 0.81 2.87 -6.20
C PRO A 22 -0.24 3.80 -6.83
N VAL A 23 -0.53 4.97 -6.26
CA VAL A 23 -1.37 5.99 -6.92
C VAL A 23 -0.77 6.42 -8.27
N LEU A 24 0.56 6.46 -8.38
CA LEU A 24 1.25 6.74 -9.65
C LEU A 24 1.03 5.59 -10.66
N GLN A 25 0.97 4.35 -10.18
CA GLN A 25 0.64 3.19 -11.01
C GLN A 25 -0.82 3.23 -11.48
N ILE A 26 -1.76 3.56 -10.59
CA ILE A 26 -3.17 3.77 -10.95
C ILE A 26 -3.29 4.83 -12.05
N ARG A 27 -2.68 6.01 -11.86
CA ARG A 27 -2.68 7.08 -12.87
C ARG A 27 -2.16 6.59 -14.22
N THR A 28 -1.06 5.85 -14.22
CA THR A 28 -0.46 5.30 -15.44
C THR A 28 -1.38 4.29 -16.13
N MET A 29 -1.99 3.37 -15.37
CA MET A 29 -2.93 2.38 -15.89
C MET A 29 -4.17 3.03 -16.52
N VAL A 30 -4.75 4.04 -15.85
CA VAL A 30 -5.91 4.77 -16.35
C VAL A 30 -5.58 5.55 -17.63
N ALA A 31 -4.44 6.24 -17.66
CA ALA A 31 -4.01 7.00 -18.84
C ALA A 31 -3.78 6.08 -20.05
N ARG A 32 -3.22 4.89 -19.83
CA ARG A 32 -2.96 3.89 -20.89
C ARG A 32 -4.15 2.97 -21.18
N ARG A 33 -5.23 3.07 -20.40
CA ARG A 33 -6.37 2.12 -20.40
C ARG A 33 -5.95 0.65 -20.36
N SER A 34 -4.86 0.33 -19.67
CA SER A 34 -4.27 -1.00 -19.66
C SER A 34 -3.58 -1.30 -18.32
N SER A 35 -3.70 -2.54 -17.87
CA SER A 35 -3.04 -3.06 -16.66
C SER A 35 -2.15 -4.29 -16.92
N HIS A 36 -1.75 -4.50 -18.19
CA HIS A 36 -0.89 -5.63 -18.58
C HIS A 36 0.50 -5.59 -17.95
N GLY A 37 1.05 -4.40 -17.68
CA GLY A 37 2.37 -4.24 -17.07
C GLY A 37 2.42 -4.48 -15.56
N ILE A 38 1.30 -4.83 -14.91
CA ILE A 38 1.22 -4.98 -13.45
C ILE A 38 0.81 -6.40 -13.07
N SER A 39 1.52 -7.01 -12.13
CA SER A 39 1.17 -8.31 -11.58
C SER A 39 0.15 -8.16 -10.44
N ILE A 40 -1.08 -8.61 -10.67
CA ILE A 40 -2.13 -8.62 -9.63
C ILE A 40 -1.75 -9.58 -8.50
N GLY A 41 -1.19 -10.75 -8.82
CA GLY A 41 -0.77 -11.71 -7.79
C GLY A 41 0.28 -11.14 -6.84
N TYR A 42 1.26 -10.40 -7.37
CA TYR A 42 2.25 -9.68 -6.56
C TYR A 42 1.59 -8.66 -5.62
N LEU A 43 0.66 -7.86 -6.14
CA LEU A 43 -0.08 -6.88 -5.32
C LEU A 43 -0.95 -7.55 -4.25
N THR A 44 -1.56 -8.71 -4.54
CA THR A 44 -2.35 -9.46 -3.56
C THR A 44 -1.50 -9.96 -2.40
N VAL A 45 -0.27 -10.45 -2.66
CA VAL A 45 0.65 -10.87 -1.59
C VAL A 45 1.01 -9.68 -0.69
N LEU A 46 1.31 -8.52 -1.27
CA LEU A 46 1.55 -7.29 -0.50
C LEU A 46 0.31 -6.88 0.31
N LEU A 47 -0.88 -6.96 -0.28
CA LEU A 47 -2.12 -6.59 0.39
C LEU A 47 -2.37 -7.43 1.66
N ILE A 48 -2.15 -8.75 1.56
CA ILE A 48 -2.20 -9.65 2.72
C ILE A 48 -1.14 -9.26 3.75
N GLY A 49 0.09 -8.97 3.30
CA GLY A 49 1.17 -8.50 4.16
C GLY A 49 0.80 -7.23 4.94
N PHE A 50 0.20 -6.22 4.29
CA PHE A 50 -0.23 -4.99 4.95
C PHE A 50 -1.33 -5.23 5.98
N ALA A 51 -2.26 -6.16 5.73
CA ALA A 51 -3.28 -6.55 6.70
C ALA A 51 -2.65 -7.20 7.95
N LEU A 52 -1.68 -8.10 7.75
CA LEU A 52 -0.95 -8.74 8.85
C LEU A 52 -0.14 -7.72 9.67
N TRP A 53 0.58 -6.81 9.01
CA TRP A 53 1.35 -5.76 9.67
C TRP A 53 0.46 -4.76 10.42
N PHE A 54 -0.71 -4.43 9.88
CA PHE A 54 -1.72 -3.64 10.58
C PHE A 54 -2.17 -4.34 11.87
N ALA A 55 -2.59 -5.62 11.77
CA ALA A 55 -3.03 -6.39 12.92
C ALA A 55 -1.93 -6.50 14.00
N TYR A 56 -0.69 -6.72 13.56
CA TYR A 56 0.47 -6.73 14.44
C TYR A 56 0.70 -5.37 15.12
N GLY A 57 0.61 -4.27 14.36
CA GLY A 57 0.70 -2.91 14.91
C GLY A 57 -0.36 -2.63 15.97
N VAL A 58 -1.60 -3.08 15.75
CA VAL A 58 -2.69 -2.99 16.72
C VAL A 58 -2.37 -3.78 17.99
N ALA A 59 -1.92 -5.03 17.84
CA ALA A 59 -1.52 -5.87 18.99
C ALA A 59 -0.40 -5.23 19.83
N LEU A 60 0.49 -4.45 19.19
CA LEU A 60 1.56 -3.70 19.87
C LEU A 60 1.15 -2.32 20.38
N GLY A 61 -0.05 -1.81 20.05
CA GLY A 61 -0.41 -0.41 20.29
C GLY A 61 0.49 0.60 19.57
N ASN A 62 1.11 0.21 18.45
CA ASN A 62 2.13 1.01 17.76
C ASN A 62 1.57 1.75 16.54
N ALA A 63 1.21 3.02 16.75
CA ALA A 63 0.69 3.90 15.70
C ALA A 63 1.63 4.04 14.48
N ALA A 64 2.96 4.00 14.69
CA ALA A 64 3.94 4.15 13.61
C ALA A 64 3.90 2.98 12.61
N ILE A 65 3.42 1.80 13.04
CA ILE A 65 3.16 0.63 12.19
C ILE A 65 1.74 0.68 11.62
N ILE A 66 0.74 0.99 12.46
CA ILE A 66 -0.69 0.96 12.09
C ILE A 66 -0.99 1.90 10.92
N VAL A 67 -0.58 3.17 11.03
CA VAL A 67 -0.96 4.21 10.07
C VAL A 67 -0.49 3.91 8.63
N PRO A 68 0.82 3.69 8.36
CA PRO A 68 1.28 3.45 6.99
C PRO A 68 0.70 2.16 6.41
N ASN A 69 0.54 1.09 7.20
CA ASN A 69 -0.01 -0.18 6.70
C ASN A 69 -1.51 -0.07 6.37
N THR A 70 -2.28 0.73 7.12
CA THR A 70 -3.69 1.01 6.79
C THR A 70 -3.79 1.71 5.43
N ILE A 71 -2.97 2.73 5.21
CA ILE A 71 -2.94 3.48 3.94
C ILE A 71 -2.50 2.56 2.80
N ALA A 72 -1.45 1.77 3.02
CA ALA A 72 -0.93 0.83 2.02
C ALA A 72 -1.98 -0.22 1.63
N PHE A 73 -2.75 -0.71 2.60
CA PHE A 73 -3.85 -1.64 2.35
C PHE A 73 -4.93 -1.00 1.46
N VAL A 74 -5.42 0.19 1.80
CA VAL A 74 -6.47 0.88 1.03
C VAL A 74 -6.01 1.21 -0.39
N VAL A 75 -4.80 1.76 -0.53
CA VAL A 75 -4.22 2.10 -1.83
C VAL A 75 -3.93 0.85 -2.66
N GLY A 76 -3.40 -0.21 -2.04
CA GLY A 76 -3.16 -1.51 -2.67
C GLY A 76 -4.43 -2.15 -3.18
N ALA A 77 -5.49 -2.21 -2.37
CA ALA A 77 -6.80 -2.74 -2.76
C ALA A 77 -7.40 -1.94 -3.93
N THR A 78 -7.30 -0.60 -3.87
CA THR A 78 -7.73 0.28 -4.96
C THR A 78 -6.96 0.01 -6.25
N THR A 79 -5.64 -0.20 -6.16
CA THR A 79 -4.78 -0.50 -7.31
C THR A 79 -5.20 -1.81 -7.97
N ILE A 80 -5.45 -2.86 -7.17
CA ILE A 80 -5.95 -4.15 -7.67
C ILE A 80 -7.32 -3.98 -8.33
N ALA A 81 -8.25 -3.27 -7.69
CA ALA A 81 -9.59 -3.05 -8.23
C ALA A 81 -9.57 -2.36 -9.60
N VAL A 82 -8.72 -1.33 -9.75
CA VAL A 82 -8.51 -0.64 -11.03
C VAL A 82 -7.88 -1.57 -12.07
N ALA A 83 -6.85 -2.32 -11.69
CA ALA A 83 -6.19 -3.26 -12.59
C ALA A 83 -7.17 -4.33 -13.11
N VAL A 84 -8.00 -4.91 -12.23
CA VAL A 84 -9.04 -5.89 -12.58
C VAL A 84 -10.09 -5.26 -13.50
N ARG A 85 -10.57 -4.05 -13.19
CA ARG A 85 -11.57 -3.36 -14.01
C ARG A 85 -11.07 -3.15 -15.44
N LEU A 86 -9.83 -2.72 -15.62
CA LEU A 86 -9.26 -2.50 -16.95
C LEU A 86 -9.10 -3.81 -17.75
N ARG A 87 -8.83 -4.95 -17.09
CA ARG A 87 -8.76 -6.26 -17.76
C ARG A 87 -10.10 -6.82 -18.22
N ARG A 88 -11.19 -6.38 -17.60
CA ARG A 88 -12.55 -6.83 -17.96
C ARG A 88 -13.13 -6.06 -19.15
N VAL A 89 -12.59 -4.87 -19.43
CA VAL A 89 -13.10 -3.96 -20.48
C VAL A 89 -12.24 -4.01 -21.75
N ALA A 90 -10.98 -4.45 -21.64
CA ALA A 90 -10.11 -4.75 -22.77
C ALA A 90 -10.48 -6.10 -23.40
#